data_AF-A0A8H4B0K3-F1
#
_entry.id   AF-A0A8H4B0K3-F1
#
_cell.length_a   1.000
_cell.length_b   1.000
_cell.length_c   1.000
_cell.angle_alpha   90.00
_cell.angle_beta   90.00
_cell.angle_gamma   90.00
#
_symmetry.space_group_name_H-M   'P 1'
#
loop_
_entity.id
_entity.type
_entity.pdbx_description
1 polymer ?
#
loop_
_entity_poly.entity_id
_entity_poly.type
_entity_poly.pdbx_seq_one_letter_code
_entity_poly.pdbx_strand_id
1 'polypeptide(L)'
;MGVTDPDTEGTVVCKSGFTTHVTCGKITGIRNTVTKLMDGHIQEIFEINNHVISDMQCSGGDSGGPVYQYLEELLPTVLLVGIEFYSGPGYCLFQPLRVLLLPGMQVITINN
;
A
#
# COMPACT_ATOMS: atom_id res chain seq x y z
N MET A 1 -7.03 -0.47 -24.19
CA MET A 1 -7.24 -1.23 -22.94
C MET A 1 -7.21 -0.21 -21.82
N GLY A 2 -8.33 -0.03 -21.12
CA GLY A 2 -8.42 0.98 -20.06
C GLY A 2 -7.51 0.58 -18.91
N VAL A 3 -6.63 1.48 -18.49
CA VAL A 3 -5.85 1.32 -17.26
C VAL A 3 -6.87 1.35 -16.12
N THR A 4 -7.23 0.19 -15.59
CA THR A 4 -8.00 0.12 -14.35
C THR A 4 -7.14 0.73 -13.26
N ASP A 5 -7.74 1.62 -12.46
CA ASP A 5 -7.08 2.21 -11.32
C ASP A 5 -6.55 1.08 -10.41
N PRO A 6 -5.23 1.01 -10.14
CA PRO A 6 -4.65 -0.07 -9.33
C PRO A 6 -5.19 -0.10 -7.90
N ASP A 7 -5.80 0.99 -7.44
CA ASP A 7 -6.29 1.16 -6.08
C ASP A 7 -7.81 0.89 -5.97
N THR A 8 -8.33 -0.02 -6.80
CA THR A 8 -9.76 -0.38 -6.80
C THR A 8 -10.09 -1.40 -5.71
N GLU A 9 -11.17 -1.18 -4.95
CA GLU A 9 -11.69 -2.15 -3.98
C GLU A 9 -11.88 -3.55 -4.58
N GLY A 10 -11.50 -4.58 -3.82
CA GLY A 10 -11.52 -5.99 -4.23
C GLY A 10 -10.29 -6.45 -5.00
N THR A 11 -9.45 -5.53 -5.50
CA THR A 11 -8.18 -5.86 -6.18
C THR A 11 -7.22 -6.54 -5.23
N VAL A 12 -6.58 -7.63 -5.68
CA VAL A 12 -5.56 -8.33 -4.90
C VAL A 12 -4.24 -7.57 -5.01
N VAL A 13 -3.67 -7.25 -3.87
CA VAL A 13 -2.35 -6.63 -3.74
C VAL A 13 -1.50 -7.46 -2.78
N CYS A 14 -0.19 -7.41 -2.99
CA CYS A 14 0.79 -8.03 -2.13
C CYS A 14 1.79 -6.99 -1.66
N LYS A 15 2.39 -7.20 -0.49
CA LYS A 15 3.48 -6.37 0.02
C LYS A 15 4.67 -7.21 0.39
N SER A 16 5.85 -6.63 0.32
CA SER A 16 7.07 -7.20 0.91
C SER A 16 7.54 -6.32 2.07
N GLY A 17 7.79 -6.92 3.22
CA GLY A 17 8.23 -6.21 4.42
C GLY A 17 9.22 -7.03 5.24
N PHE A 18 9.95 -6.38 6.16
CA PHE A 18 10.96 -7.03 6.98
C PHE A 18 10.36 -8.02 8.00
N THR A 19 9.22 -7.69 8.59
CA THR A 19 8.65 -8.44 9.72
C THR A 19 7.74 -9.56 9.25
N THR A 20 6.86 -9.29 8.29
CA THR A 20 5.87 -10.28 7.83
C THR A 20 6.19 -10.84 6.44
N HIS A 21 7.36 -10.52 5.88
CA HIS A 21 7.79 -10.97 4.56
C HIS A 21 6.77 -10.62 3.46
N VAL A 22 6.43 -11.57 2.59
CA VAL A 22 5.42 -11.40 1.56
C VAL A 22 4.06 -11.81 2.09
N THR A 23 3.11 -10.88 2.08
CA THR A 23 1.70 -11.15 2.40
C THR A 23 0.84 -10.52 1.31
N CYS A 24 -0.33 -11.12 1.06
CA CYS A 24 -1.28 -10.62 0.08
C CYS A 24 -2.67 -10.52 0.71
N GLY A 25 -3.48 -9.64 0.15
CA GLY A 25 -4.86 -9.41 0.55
C GLY A 25 -5.58 -8.61 -0.52
N LYS A 26 -6.78 -8.14 -0.20
CA LYS A 26 -7.60 -7.31 -1.06
C LYS A 26 -7.66 -5.89 -0.56
N ILE A 27 -7.77 -4.95 -1.49
CA ILE A 27 -8.12 -3.57 -1.18
C ILE A 27 -9.55 -3.54 -0.63
N THR A 28 -9.72 -2.94 0.53
CA THR A 28 -11.01 -2.81 1.23
C THR A 28 -11.53 -1.38 1.27
N GLY A 29 -10.74 -0.41 0.81
CA GLY A 29 -11.21 0.96 0.60
C GLY A 29 -10.09 1.98 0.37
N ILE A 30 -10.50 3.20 0.04
CA ILE A 30 -9.64 4.38 -0.08
C ILE A 30 -10.15 5.43 0.91
N ARG A 31 -9.26 6.03 1.71
CA ARG A 31 -9.62 7.05 2.70
C ARG A 31 -8.64 8.22 2.71
N ASN A 32 -9.05 9.33 3.32
CA ASN A 32 -8.25 10.56 3.46
C ASN A 32 -7.75 10.81 4.89
N THR A 33 -8.20 10.01 5.85
CA THR A 33 -7.91 10.21 7.28
C THR A 33 -7.59 8.88 7.94
N VAL A 34 -6.50 8.84 8.70
CA VAL A 34 -6.14 7.73 9.59
C VAL A 34 -6.39 8.18 11.01
N THR A 35 -7.25 7.46 11.73
CA THR A 35 -7.51 7.73 13.16
C THR A 35 -6.79 6.68 13.98
N LYS A 36 -5.85 7.12 14.83
CA LYS A 36 -5.17 6.27 15.79
C LYS A 36 -5.93 6.33 17.12
N LEU A 37 -6.51 5.19 17.49
CA LEU A 37 -7.18 5.00 18.77
C LEU A 37 -6.21 4.34 19.76
N MET A 38 -6.10 4.87 20.98
CA MET A 38 -5.51 4.17 22.13
C MET A 38 -6.53 4.16 23.27
N ASP A 39 -6.74 2.99 23.89
CA ASP A 39 -7.68 2.78 25.00
C ASP A 39 -9.11 3.26 24.73
N GLY A 40 -9.58 3.14 23.49
CA GLY A 40 -10.92 3.56 23.07
C GLY A 40 -11.09 5.07 22.89
N HIS A 41 -10.04 5.86 23.11
CA HIS A 41 -10.02 7.30 22.86
C HIS A 41 -9.23 7.63 21.59
N ILE A 42 -9.72 8.64 20.85
CA ILE A 42 -8.97 9.21 19.73
C ILE A 42 -7.78 9.95 20.31
N GLN A 43 -6.58 9.44 20.02
CA GLN A 43 -5.35 10.07 20.47
C GLN A 43 -4.81 11.00 19.37
N GLU A 44 -4.80 10.54 18.12
CA GLU A 44 -4.27 11.30 16.98
C GLU A 44 -5.10 11.03 15.73
N ILE A 45 -5.40 12.10 14.99
CA ILE A 45 -5.96 12.02 13.63
C ILE A 45 -4.86 12.49 12.69
N PHE A 46 -4.43 11.60 11.80
CA PHE A 46 -3.53 11.93 10.71
C PHE A 46 -4.37 12.15 9.46
N GLU A 47 -4.27 13.34 8.87
CA GLU A 47 -4.77 13.56 7.52
C GLU A 47 -3.73 13.05 6.53
N ILE A 48 -4.08 11.96 5.84
CA ILE A 48 -3.25 11.35 4.79
C ILE A 48 -4.15 11.17 3.59
N ASN A 49 -3.98 12.08 2.63
CA ASN A 49 -4.81 12.14 1.43
C ASN A 49 -4.65 10.86 0.60
N ASN A 50 -5.79 10.27 0.24
CA ASN A 50 -5.91 9.15 -0.70
C ASN A 50 -5.04 7.94 -0.36
N HIS A 51 -4.99 7.53 0.91
CA HIS A 51 -4.37 6.27 1.28
C HIS A 51 -5.33 5.10 1.05
N VAL A 52 -4.75 3.93 0.79
CA VAL A 52 -5.49 2.71 0.46
C VAL A 52 -5.42 1.75 1.64
N ILE A 53 -6.55 1.12 1.94
CA ILE A 53 -6.71 0.12 3.00
C ILE A 53 -6.80 -1.26 2.36
N SER A 54 -6.14 -2.24 2.97
CA SER A 54 -6.21 -3.64 2.56
C SER A 54 -6.32 -4.56 3.77
N ASP A 55 -6.89 -5.75 3.57
CA ASP A 55 -7.02 -6.79 4.61
C ASP A 55 -5.78 -7.70 4.70
N MET A 56 -4.68 -7.34 4.04
CA MET A 56 -3.44 -8.11 4.12
C MET A 56 -2.80 -7.99 5.51
N GLN A 57 -1.96 -8.97 5.88
CA GLN A 57 -1.23 -8.94 7.14
C GLN A 57 0.03 -8.06 7.04
N CYS A 58 0.21 -7.14 7.99
CA CYS A 58 1.44 -6.38 8.18
C CYS A 58 1.66 -6.10 9.67
N SER A 59 2.87 -5.70 10.02
CA SER A 59 3.26 -5.35 11.38
C SER A 59 4.31 -4.25 11.39
N GLY A 60 4.56 -3.66 12.56
CA GLY A 60 5.70 -2.78 12.77
C GLY A 60 6.99 -3.41 12.24
N GLY A 61 7.74 -2.64 11.44
CA GLY A 61 8.93 -3.07 10.70
C GLY A 61 8.69 -3.32 9.21
N ASP A 62 7.44 -3.46 8.75
CA ASP A 62 7.14 -3.56 7.31
C ASP A 62 7.16 -2.19 6.60
N SER A 63 7.08 -1.10 7.36
CA SER A 63 6.95 0.28 6.88
C SER A 63 8.04 0.68 5.89
N GLY A 64 7.63 1.30 4.79
CA GLY A 64 8.47 1.59 3.63
C GLY A 64 8.54 0.44 2.61
N GLY A 65 7.95 -0.71 2.93
CA GLY A 65 7.89 -1.86 2.04
C GLY A 65 7.05 -1.61 0.78
N PRO A 66 7.46 -2.18 -0.37
CA PRO A 66 6.70 -2.03 -1.61
C PRO A 66 5.38 -2.81 -1.55
N VAL A 67 4.34 -2.22 -2.10
CA VAL A 67 3.06 -2.87 -2.42
C VAL A 67 2.96 -3.02 -3.94
N TYR A 68 2.59 -4.21 -4.40
CA TYR A 68 2.58 -4.58 -5.81
C TYR A 68 1.45 -5.54 -6.17
N GLN A 69 1.16 -5.63 -7.47
CA GLN A 69 0.20 -6.56 -8.06
C GLN A 69 0.92 -7.57 -8.97
N TYR A 70 0.42 -8.81 -8.93
CA TYR A 70 0.76 -9.82 -9.93
C TYR A 70 -0.24 -9.73 -11.07
N LEU A 71 0.25 -9.38 -12.25
CA LEU A 71 -0.51 -9.47 -13.49
C LEU A 71 0.10 -10.60 -14.30
N GLU A 72 -0.69 -11.64 -14.59
CA GLU A 72 -0.22 -12.84 -15.29
C GLU A 72 0.44 -12.49 -16.63
N GLU A 73 -0.11 -11.48 -17.32
CA GLU A 73 0.39 -10.95 -18.59
C GLU A 73 1.76 -10.24 -18.49
N LEU A 74 2.20 -9.84 -17.29
CA LEU A 74 3.44 -9.11 -17.06
C LEU A 74 4.54 -9.98 -16.42
N LEU A 75 4.27 -11.26 -16.15
CA LEU A 75 5.28 -12.14 -15.54
C LEU A 75 6.53 -12.22 -16.44
N PRO A 76 7.74 -12.15 -15.86
CA PRO A 76 8.08 -12.25 -14.43
C PRO A 76 8.11 -10.91 -13.66
N THR A 77 7.57 -9.82 -14.22
CA THR A 77 7.52 -8.50 -13.59
C THR A 77 6.30 -8.35 -12.68
N VAL A 78 6.40 -7.46 -11.69
CA VAL A 78 5.29 -7.02 -10.83
C VAL A 78 4.99 -5.55 -11.08
N LEU A 79 3.73 -5.16 -10.95
CA LEU A 79 3.34 -3.75 -10.98
C LEU A 79 3.46 -3.19 -9.56
N LEU A 80 4.42 -2.31 -9.31
CA LEU A 80 4.46 -1.55 -8.07
C LEU A 80 3.29 -0.57 -8.04
N VAL A 81 2.51 -0.58 -6.96
CA VAL A 81 1.29 0.24 -6.81
C VAL A 81 1.35 1.18 -5.62
N GLY A 82 2.17 0.89 -4.61
CA GLY A 82 2.24 1.73 -3.42
C GLY A 82 3.41 1.43 -2.50
N ILE A 83 3.44 2.16 -1.38
CA ILE A 83 4.39 1.98 -0.29
C ILE A 83 3.60 1.86 1.02
N GLU A 84 3.80 0.77 1.75
CA GLU A 84 3.15 0.54 3.06
C GLU A 84 3.74 1.51 4.10
N PHE A 85 2.88 2.13 4.91
CA PHE A 85 3.32 3.11 5.91
C PHE A 85 2.68 2.90 7.29
N TYR A 86 1.68 2.04 7.40
CA TYR A 86 0.98 1.82 8.66
C TYR A 86 0.33 0.44 8.71
N SER A 87 0.44 -0.19 9.88
CA SER A 87 -0.25 -1.43 10.22
C SER A 87 -1.26 -1.20 11.34
N GLY A 88 -2.45 -1.77 11.17
CA GLY A 88 -3.47 -1.85 12.21
C GLY A 88 -3.95 -3.28 12.44
N PRO A 89 -4.85 -3.52 13.41
CA PRO A 89 -5.36 -4.85 13.69
C PRO A 89 -6.12 -5.44 12.49
N GLY A 90 -5.46 -6.31 11.72
CA GLY A 90 -6.05 -6.98 10.55
C GLY A 90 -6.15 -6.13 9.29
N TYR A 91 -5.43 -5.01 9.20
CA TYR A 91 -5.36 -4.21 7.98
C TYR A 91 -4.02 -3.50 7.82
N CYS A 92 -3.70 -3.19 6.56
CA CYS A 92 -2.54 -2.39 6.18
C CYS A 92 -2.99 -1.15 5.42
N LEU A 93 -2.27 -0.05 5.66
CA LEU A 93 -2.42 1.17 4.89
C LEU A 93 -1.18 1.38 4.04
N PHE A 94 -1.40 1.73 2.78
CA PHE A 94 -0.33 2.11 1.88
C PHE A 94 -0.67 3.39 1.12
N GLN A 95 0.37 4.16 0.81
CA GLN A 95 0.24 5.33 -0.04
C GLN A 95 0.39 4.88 -1.49
N PRO A 96 -0.58 5.15 -2.36
CA PRO A 96 -0.47 4.77 -3.75
C PRO A 96 0.60 5.59 -4.47
N LEU A 97 1.36 4.95 -5.35
CA LEU A 97 2.49 5.56 -6.04
C LEU A 97 2.06 6.76 -6.88
N ARG A 98 0.83 6.79 -7.42
CA ARG A 98 0.31 7.95 -8.15
C ARG A 98 0.25 9.24 -7.32
N VAL A 99 0.20 9.14 -5.99
CA VAL A 99 0.22 10.31 -5.09
C VAL A 99 1.66 10.68 -4.71
N LEU A 100 2.58 9.71 -4.75
CA LEU A 100 4.00 9.92 -4.44
C LEU A 100 4.80 10.43 -5.65
N LEU A 101 4.45 9.97 -6.86
CA LEU A 101 5.14 10.30 -8.10
C LEU A 101 4.61 11.62 -8.66
N LEU A 102 5.36 12.69 -8.44
CA LEU A 102 5.09 14.00 -9.04
C LEU A 102 5.62 14.07 -10.48
N PRO A 103 5.00 14.90 -11.35
CA PRO A 103 5.54 15.17 -12.67
C PRO A 103 7.02 15.60 -12.61
N GLY A 104 7.88 14.93 -13.36
CA GLY A 104 9.33 15.19 -13.40
C GLY A 104 10.18 14.30 -12.49
N MET A 105 9.58 13.45 -11.66
CA MET A 105 10.33 12.40 -10.96
C MET A 105 10.78 11.31 -11.97
N GLN A 106 12.06 10.95 -11.93
CA GLN A 106 12.61 9.86 -12.73
C GLN A 106 12.78 8.62 -11.87
N VAL A 107 12.34 7.47 -12.38
CA VAL A 107 12.66 6.17 -11.79
C VAL A 107 14.11 5.87 -12.12
N ILE A 108 14.97 5.82 -11.10
CA ILE A 108 16.36 5.41 -11.24
C ILE A 108 16.43 3.94 -10.85
N THR A 109 16.81 3.09 -11.81
CA THR A 109 17.14 1.69 -11.52
C THR A 109 18.63 1.61 -11.20
N ILE A 110 18.96 1.20 -9.98
CA ILE A 110 20.35 0.90 -9.58
C ILE A 110 20.57 -0.58 -9.85
N ASN A 111 21.32 -0.90 -10.90
CA ASN A 111 21.82 -2.25 -11.14
C ASN A 111 23.22 -2.33 -10.54
N ASN A 112 23.40 -3.18 -9.54
CA ASN A 112 24.72 -3.53 -8.99
C ASN A 112 25.39 -4.60 -9.85
#